data_AF-A0A101BEL9-F1
#
_entry.id   AF-A0A101BEL9-F1
#
_cell.length_a   1.000
_cell.length_b   1.000
_cell.length_c   1.000
_cell.angle_alpha   90.00
_cell.angle_beta   90.00
_cell.angle_gamma   90.00
#
_symmetry.space_group_name_H-M   'P 1'
#
loop_
_entity.id
_entity.type
_entity.pdbx_description
1 polymer ?
#
loop_
_entity_poly.entity_id
_entity_poly.type
_entity_poly.pdbx_seq_one_letter_code
_entity_poly.pdbx_strand_id
1 'polypeptide(L)'
;MSEPVTAVIIVVLLGLWHLHNRRHPGWRVSAEGRFFVLSGYPALIIAVYWLGTAPSGTAWEWVVGNAWTVVAMVSFVYGFNALNAVPARQQSMSHALESLTSEAKLRR
;
A
#
# COMPACT_ATOMS: atom_id res chain seq x y z
N MET A 1 -22.96 -18.12 0.07
CA MET A 1 -22.85 -17.11 -1.01
C MET A 1 -22.29 -17.82 -2.22
N SER A 2 -22.81 -17.57 -3.43
CA SER A 2 -22.20 -18.13 -4.63
C SER A 2 -20.82 -17.48 -4.84
N GLU A 3 -19.80 -18.28 -5.14
CA GLU A 3 -18.43 -17.83 -5.43
C GLU A 3 -18.34 -16.55 -6.31
N PRO A 4 -19.14 -16.37 -7.37
CA PRO A 4 -19.11 -15.14 -8.18
C PRO A 4 -19.48 -13.87 -7.40
N VAL A 5 -20.40 -13.95 -6.43
CA VAL A 5 -20.79 -12.77 -5.63
C VAL A 5 -19.63 -12.33 -4.75
N THR A 6 -18.93 -13.28 -4.13
CA THR A 6 -17.75 -12.99 -3.30
C THR A 6 -16.64 -12.33 -4.11
N ALA A 7 -16.34 -12.86 -5.30
CA ALA A 7 -15.33 -12.29 -6.20
C ALA A 7 -15.65 -10.84 -6.60
N VAL A 8 -16.91 -10.56 -6.95
CA VAL A 8 -17.35 -9.19 -7.28
C VAL A 8 -17.18 -8.24 -6.10
N ILE A 9 -17.58 -8.67 -4.90
CA ILE A 9 -17.42 -7.86 -3.68
C ILE A 9 -15.95 -7.53 -3.44
N ILE A 10 -15.04 -8.51 -3.57
CA ILE A 10 -13.60 -8.31 -3.39
C ILE A 10 -13.09 -7.29 -4.40
N VAL A 11 -13.42 -7.43 -5.68
CA VAL A 11 -12.98 -6.49 -6.73
C VAL A 11 -13.49 -5.07 -6.46
N VAL A 12 -14.75 -4.92 -6.05
CA VAL A 12 -15.33 -3.61 -5.70
C VAL A 12 -14.62 -3.00 -4.50
N LEU A 13 -14.40 -3.76 -3.43
CA LEU A 13 -13.69 -3.28 -2.24
C LEU A 13 -12.25 -2.88 -2.55
N LEU A 14 -11.52 -3.70 -3.33
CA LEU A 14 -10.16 -3.39 -3.76
C LEU A 14 -10.12 -2.16 -4.67
N GLY A 15 -11.10 -2.00 -5.55
CA GLY A 15 -11.23 -0.83 -6.42
C GLY A 15 -11.50 0.45 -5.64
N LEU A 16 -12.43 0.42 -4.68
CA LEU A 16 -12.72 1.54 -3.79
C LEU A 16 -11.50 1.89 -2.93
N TRP A 17 -10.83 0.89 -2.37
CA TRP A 17 -9.60 1.08 -1.60
C TRP A 17 -8.49 1.66 -2.47
N HIS A 18 -8.33 1.19 -3.70
CA HIS A 18 -7.37 1.74 -4.66
C HIS A 18 -7.66 3.21 -4.98
N LEU A 19 -8.92 3.56 -5.23
CA LEU A 19 -9.30 4.94 -5.49
C LEU A 19 -9.00 5.85 -4.29
N HIS A 20 -9.24 5.35 -3.07
CA HIS A 20 -8.86 6.05 -1.85
C HIS A 20 -7.34 6.23 -1.75
N ASN A 21 -6.55 5.17 -1.96
CA ASN A 21 -5.09 5.20 -1.90
C ASN A 21 -4.45 6.12 -2.95
N ARG A 22 -5.03 6.23 -4.14
CA ARG A 22 -4.55 7.15 -5.19
C ARG A 22 -4.63 8.62 -4.79
N ARG A 23 -5.46 8.98 -3.80
CA ARG A 23 -5.54 10.34 -3.26
C ARG A 23 -4.39 10.67 -2.31
N HIS A 24 -3.54 9.71 -1.98
CA HIS A 24 -2.40 9.94 -1.10
C HIS A 24 -1.43 10.97 -1.70
N PRO A 25 -0.97 11.99 -0.96
CA PRO A 25 -0.08 13.04 -1.47
C PRO A 25 1.21 12.49 -2.10
N GLY A 26 1.79 11.47 -1.46
CA GLY A 26 2.99 10.77 -1.96
C GLY A 26 2.77 9.91 -3.20
N TRP A 27 1.52 9.68 -3.63
CA TRP A 27 1.20 8.74 -4.72
C TRP A 27 1.85 9.15 -6.04
N ARG A 28 1.79 10.42 -6.43
CA ARG A 28 2.38 10.86 -7.71
C ARG A 28 3.91 10.95 -7.69
N VAL A 29 4.52 10.95 -6.51
CA VAL A 29 5.93 11.28 -6.32
C VAL A 29 6.76 10.04 -5.96
N SER A 30 6.20 9.08 -5.23
CA SER A 30 6.90 7.85 -4.83
C SER A 30 6.61 6.70 -5.79
N ALA A 31 7.56 6.44 -6.71
CA ALA A 31 7.47 5.30 -7.63
C ALA A 31 7.56 3.95 -6.88
N GLU A 32 8.43 3.85 -5.87
CA GLU A 32 8.56 2.67 -5.01
C GLU A 32 7.29 2.41 -4.20
N GLY A 33 6.73 3.46 -3.58
CA GLY A 33 5.48 3.36 -2.84
C GLY A 33 4.33 2.86 -3.71
N ARG A 34 4.24 3.37 -4.95
CA ARG A 34 3.29 2.86 -5.94
C ARG A 34 3.54 1.40 -6.31
N PHE A 35 4.79 1.02 -6.55
CA PHE A 35 5.15 -0.34 -6.94
C PHE A 35 4.71 -1.35 -5.87
N PHE A 36 5.09 -1.12 -4.61
CA PHE A 36 4.74 -2.01 -3.51
C PHE A 36 3.23 -2.04 -3.20
N VAL A 37 2.53 -0.91 -3.26
CA VAL A 37 1.06 -0.92 -3.12
C VAL A 37 0.40 -1.68 -4.28
N LEU A 38 0.88 -1.48 -5.51
CA LEU A 38 0.33 -2.16 -6.68
C LEU A 38 0.63 -3.66 -6.68
N SER A 39 1.79 -4.10 -6.18
CA SER A 39 2.13 -5.52 -6.04
C SER A 39 1.36 -6.21 -4.92
N GLY A 40 0.88 -5.44 -3.91
CA GLY A 40 0.04 -5.98 -2.84
C GLY A 40 -1.33 -6.49 -3.32
N TYR A 41 -1.93 -5.86 -4.35
CA TYR A 41 -3.23 -6.30 -4.89
C TYR A 41 -3.22 -7.73 -5.48
N PRO A 42 -2.33 -8.09 -6.44
CA PRO A 42 -2.29 -9.45 -6.95
C PRO A 42 -1.90 -10.46 -5.87
N ALA A 43 -1.00 -10.12 -4.95
CA ALA A 43 -0.68 -10.97 -3.80
C ALA A 43 -1.92 -11.27 -2.94
N LEU A 44 -2.75 -10.24 -2.69
CA LEU A 44 -3.99 -10.39 -1.93
C LEU A 44 -5.04 -11.22 -2.70
N ILE A 45 -5.16 -11.05 -4.02
CA ILE A 45 -6.05 -11.87 -4.85
C ILE A 45 -5.63 -13.34 -4.79
N ILE A 46 -4.32 -13.63 -4.89
CA ILE A 46 -3.80 -15.00 -4.76
C ILE A 46 -4.12 -15.56 -3.38
N ALA A 47 -3.92 -14.78 -2.31
CA ALA A 47 -4.26 -15.19 -0.95
C ALA A 47 -5.74 -15.56 -0.80
N VAL A 48 -6.63 -14.70 -1.30
CA VAL A 48 -8.08 -14.92 -1.22
C VAL A 48 -8.51 -16.13 -2.04
N TYR A 49 -7.93 -16.34 -3.22
CA TYR A 49 -8.18 -17.54 -4.02
C TYR A 49 -7.86 -18.81 -3.22
N TRP A 50 -6.63 -18.93 -2.71
CA TRP A 50 -6.19 -20.12 -1.98
C TRP A 50 -6.99 -20.36 -0.70
N LEU A 51 -7.31 -19.30 0.05
CA LEU A 51 -8.13 -19.40 1.26
C LEU A 51 -9.59 -19.78 0.93
N GLY A 52 -10.13 -19.27 -0.17
CA GLY A 52 -11.49 -19.59 -0.63
C GLY A 52 -11.62 -21.03 -1.13
N THR A 53 -10.56 -21.57 -1.73
CA THR A 53 -10.52 -22.96 -2.22
C THR A 53 -10.06 -23.98 -1.17
N ALA A 54 -9.61 -23.54 0.00
CA ALA A 54 -9.08 -24.41 1.04
C ALA A 54 -10.17 -25.33 1.60
N PRO A 55 -10.02 -26.67 1.52
CA PRO A 55 -11.03 -27.60 2.03
C PRO A 55 -11.19 -27.57 3.56
N SER A 56 -10.11 -27.21 4.27
CA SER A 56 -10.08 -27.10 5.73
C SER A 56 -9.00 -26.12 6.17
N GLY A 57 -9.07 -25.68 7.44
CA GLY A 57 -8.06 -24.79 8.05
C GLY A 57 -6.69 -25.42 8.31
N THR A 58 -6.48 -26.67 7.91
CA THR A 58 -5.21 -27.39 8.03
C THR A 58 -4.67 -27.89 6.70
N ALA A 59 -5.40 -27.66 5.61
CA ALA A 59 -4.99 -28.03 4.27
C ALA A 59 -3.82 -27.16 3.80
N TRP A 60 -3.03 -27.66 2.85
CA TRP A 60 -1.85 -26.93 2.37
C TRP A 60 -2.25 -25.63 1.64
N GLU A 61 -3.42 -25.59 1.00
CA GLU A 61 -4.02 -24.41 0.40
C GLU A 61 -4.21 -23.29 1.43
N TRP A 62 -4.61 -23.65 2.66
CA TRP A 62 -4.75 -22.69 3.75
C TRP A 62 -3.40 -22.08 4.12
N VAL A 63 -2.34 -22.89 4.19
CA VAL A 63 -0.98 -22.42 4.47
C VAL A 63 -0.49 -21.46 3.38
N VAL A 64 -0.67 -21.84 2.11
CA VAL A 64 -0.28 -21.01 0.96
C VAL A 64 -1.05 -19.69 0.94
N GLY A 65 -2.36 -19.74 1.20
CA GLY A 65 -3.20 -18.55 1.30
C GLY A 65 -2.72 -17.58 2.38
N ASN A 66 -2.40 -18.09 3.58
CA ASN A 66 -1.85 -17.28 4.67
C ASN A 66 -0.47 -16.69 4.33
N ALA A 67 0.40 -17.46 3.68
CA ALA A 67 1.70 -16.96 3.25
C ALA A 67 1.55 -15.77 2.30
N TRP A 68 0.64 -15.85 1.33
CA TRP A 68 0.33 -14.74 0.42
C TRP A 68 -0.34 -13.55 1.11
N THR A 69 -1.15 -13.77 2.14
CA THR A 69 -1.68 -12.69 2.99
C THR A 69 -0.54 -11.90 3.64
N VAL A 70 0.48 -12.58 4.16
CA VAL A 70 1.66 -11.92 4.75
C VAL A 70 2.43 -11.14 3.67
N VAL A 71 2.64 -11.71 2.48
CA VAL A 71 3.29 -11.01 1.36
C VAL A 71 2.52 -9.75 0.96
N ALA A 72 1.18 -9.83 0.88
CA ALA A 72 0.33 -8.69 0.59
C ALA A 72 0.46 -7.61 1.68
N MET A 73 0.41 -8.01 2.95
CA MET A 73 0.57 -7.11 4.09
C MET A 73 1.92 -6.40 4.06
N VAL A 74 3.03 -7.13 3.85
CA VAL A 74 4.38 -6.56 3.75
C VAL A 74 4.44 -5.57 2.58
N SER A 75 3.89 -5.93 1.42
CA SER A 75 3.84 -5.06 0.25
C SER A 75 3.09 -3.75 0.56
N PHE A 76 1.93 -3.82 1.21
CA PHE A 76 1.20 -2.62 1.61
C PHE A 76 1.95 -1.78 2.64
N VAL A 77 2.52 -2.39 3.68
CA VAL A 77 3.27 -1.68 4.73
C VAL A 77 4.47 -0.94 4.13
N TYR A 78 5.30 -1.62 3.34
CA TYR A 78 6.44 -0.97 2.66
C TYR A 78 5.97 0.10 1.69
N GLY A 79 4.91 -0.16 0.94
CA GLY A 79 4.32 0.80 0.01
C GLY A 79 3.86 2.08 0.70
N PHE A 80 3.09 1.98 1.78
CA PHE A 80 2.63 3.14 2.54
C PHE A 80 3.76 3.86 3.27
N ASN A 81 4.75 3.14 3.79
CA ASN A 81 5.94 3.77 4.38
C ASN A 81 6.71 4.59 3.34
N ALA A 82 6.92 4.05 2.14
CA ALA A 82 7.56 4.78 1.04
C ALA A 82 6.72 5.95 0.52
N LEU A 83 5.39 5.85 0.57
CA LEU A 83 4.48 6.96 0.25
C LEU A 83 4.54 8.09 1.30
N ASN A 84 4.72 7.76 2.56
CA ASN A 84 4.81 8.71 3.68
C ASN A 84 6.20 9.37 3.79
N ALA A 85 7.25 8.67 3.41
CA ALA A 85 8.62 9.18 3.47
C ALA A 85 8.84 10.40 2.55
N VAL A 86 8.13 10.49 1.43
CA VAL A 86 8.31 11.58 0.46
C VAL A 86 7.81 12.93 0.98
N PRO A 87 6.54 13.07 1.42
CA PRO A 87 6.08 14.31 2.05
C PRO A 87 6.93 14.73 3.26
N ALA A 88 7.34 13.77 4.10
CA ALA A 88 8.18 14.05 5.26
C ALA A 88 9.55 14.66 4.87
N ARG A 89 10.20 14.11 3.84
CA ARG A 89 11.46 14.68 3.29
C ARG A 89 11.25 16.07 2.69
N GLN A 90 10.14 16.29 1.99
CA GLN A 90 9.86 17.60 1.41
C GLN A 90 9.66 18.66 2.50
N GLN A 91 8.93 18.34 3.57
CA GLN A 91 8.75 19.23 4.71
C GLN A 91 10.07 19.54 5.41
N SER A 92 10.93 18.54 5.64
CA SER A 92 12.23 18.77 6.28
C SER A 92 13.14 19.66 5.44
N MET A 93 13.13 19.50 4.11
CA MET A 93 13.90 20.34 3.20
C MET A 93 13.37 21.78 3.15
N SER A 94 12.04 21.98 3.12
CA SER A 94 11.45 23.32 3.14
C SER A 94 11.83 24.08 4.41
N HIS A 95 11.75 23.44 5.58
CA HIS A 95 12.13 24.07 6.84
C HIS A 95 13.62 24.44 6.89
N ALA A 96 14.50 23.60 6.35
CA ALA A 96 15.93 23.90 6.28
C ALA A 96 16.22 25.11 5.36
N LEU A 97 15.47 25.28 4.26
CA LEU A 97 15.61 26.46 3.40
C LEU A 97 15.04 27.72 4.06
N GLU A 98 13.91 27.61 4.76
CA GLU A 98 13.31 28.71 5.52
C GLU A 98 14.22 29.21 6.65
N SER A 99 14.93 28.31 7.35
CA SER A 99 15.88 28.72 8.39
C SER A 99 17.08 29.46 7.80
N LEU A 100 17.65 28.97 6.69
CA LEU A 100 18.78 29.62 6.01
C LEU A 100 18.42 31.00 5.46
N THR A 101 17.23 31.14 4.87
CA THR A 101 16.74 32.43 4.36
C THR A 101 16.45 33.42 5.49
N SER A 102 15.92 32.95 6.61
CA SER A 102 15.69 33.78 7.81
C SER A 102 17.00 34.29 8.42
N GLU A 103 18.02 33.44 8.54
CA GLU A 103 19.35 33.84 9.00
C GLU A 103 20.03 34.85 8.06
N ALA A 104 19.92 34.64 6.75
CA ALA A 104 20.47 35.56 5.75
C ALA A 104 19.80 36.95 5.80
N LYS A 105 18.49 37.00 6.11
CA LYS A 105 17.74 38.25 6.25
C LYS A 105 18.12 39.03 7.51
N LEU A 106 18.47 38.36 8.60
CA LEU A 106 18.92 39.00 9.85
C LEU A 106 20.34 39.59 9.77
N ARG A 107 21.14 39.18 8.79
CA ARG A 107 22.51 39.68 8.56
C ARG A 107 22.60 40.89 7.62
N ARG A 108 21.48 41.35 7.06
CA ARG A 108 21.37 42.57 6.23
C ARG A 108 20.76 43.70 7.03
#